data_AF-A0A183E1F1-F1
#
_entry.id   AF-A0A183E1F1-F1
#
_cell.length_a   1.000
_cell.length_b   1.000
_cell.length_c   1.000
_cell.angle_alpha   90.00
_cell.angle_beta   90.00
_cell.angle_gamma   90.00
#
_symmetry.space_group_name_H-M   'P 1'
#
loop_
_entity.id
_entity.type
_entity.pdbx_description
1 polymer ?
#
loop_
_entity_poly.entity_id
_entity_poly.type
_entity_poly.pdbx_seq_one_letter_code
_entity_poly.pdbx_strand_id
1 'polypeptide(L)'
;MLNLTSTRVKYEIRLCAFGDNQIEVVRQKNDELAFLVEKREVELKNIRELLDEKRSQIEDLKEENAKFKLEITQLKTELEQIQNDFRNFQVQAEVQYRAETTQMEQLIKEKDERLERLLNRIALYESYPGQSAVSTWSESNSATNATVWDALPGERMMAETLIKPTKIFANKSTECADLVTSVQSETMRQDDSCQTPNITIYEPGSSIETSSESLAVAALRTEIDESKKVHDSLAAMLDCVRHAQIRGKLSPNIQQLLENLFSEVQQSDKSLEKIAELVNRFFANLELALRRTLSAADDNRIRCEKLEDSLKKVTLDLHSIQSEL
;
A
#
# COMPACT_ATOMS: atom_id res chain seq x y z
N MET A 1 26.19 13.32 -115.93
CA MET A 1 26.87 13.23 -114.62
C MET A 1 26.15 14.00 -113.50
N LEU A 2 25.73 15.26 -113.70
CA LEU A 2 25.17 16.15 -112.65
C LEU A 2 24.01 15.59 -111.78
N ASN A 3 23.16 14.69 -112.29
CA ASN A 3 22.07 14.12 -111.48
C ASN A 3 22.54 13.12 -110.41
N LEU A 4 23.69 12.44 -110.61
CA LEU A 4 24.20 11.42 -109.68
C LEU A 4 24.86 12.04 -108.43
N THR A 5 25.45 13.23 -108.58
CA THR A 5 25.99 13.98 -107.43
C THR A 5 24.87 14.58 -106.58
N SER A 6 23.82 15.11 -107.22
CA SER A 6 22.66 15.69 -106.52
C SER A 6 21.88 14.66 -105.68
N THR A 7 21.65 13.44 -106.20
CA THR A 7 21.03 12.37 -105.41
C THR A 7 21.93 11.90 -104.28
N ARG A 8 23.23 11.70 -104.52
CA ARG A 8 24.19 11.29 -103.48
C ARG A 8 24.20 12.26 -102.28
N VAL A 9 24.31 13.56 -102.54
CA VAL A 9 24.28 14.60 -101.49
C VAL A 9 22.95 14.57 -100.71
N LYS A 10 21.81 14.36 -101.38
CA LYS A 10 20.51 14.21 -100.69
C LYS A 10 20.41 12.96 -99.80
N TYR A 11 21.07 11.85 -100.17
CA TYR A 11 21.14 10.65 -99.34
C TYR A 11 22.07 10.87 -98.13
N GLU A 12 23.23 11.48 -98.33
CA GLU A 12 24.18 11.80 -97.24
C GLU A 12 23.53 12.75 -96.22
N ILE A 13 22.84 13.82 -96.67
CA ILE A 13 22.10 14.73 -95.77
C ILE A 13 20.98 14.01 -94.99
N ARG A 14 20.23 13.10 -95.61
CA ARG A 14 19.20 12.31 -94.91
C ARG A 14 19.80 11.36 -93.87
N LEU A 15 20.95 10.76 -94.15
CA LEU A 15 21.64 9.88 -93.22
C LEU A 15 22.17 10.65 -92.01
N CYS A 16 22.75 11.84 -92.20
CA CYS A 16 23.13 12.73 -91.10
C CYS A 16 21.93 13.11 -90.24
N ALA A 17 20.86 13.67 -90.84
CA ALA A 17 19.67 14.10 -90.10
C ALA A 17 18.95 12.94 -89.36
N PHE A 18 19.02 11.71 -89.87
CA PHE A 18 18.51 10.52 -89.19
C PHE A 18 19.42 10.08 -88.01
N GLY A 19 20.74 10.22 -88.15
CA GLY A 19 21.70 10.03 -87.08
C GLY A 19 21.53 11.05 -85.95
N ASP A 20 21.43 12.33 -86.28
CA ASP A 20 21.27 13.44 -85.33
C ASP A 20 19.99 13.28 -84.49
N ASN A 21 18.86 12.90 -85.12
CA ASN A 21 17.62 12.60 -84.41
C ASN A 21 17.75 11.41 -83.45
N GLN A 22 18.50 10.36 -83.80
CA GLN A 22 18.74 9.24 -82.88
C GLN A 22 19.67 9.64 -81.72
N ILE A 23 20.68 10.47 -81.98
CA ILE A 23 21.57 11.01 -80.94
C ILE A 23 20.76 11.84 -79.93
N GLU A 24 19.83 12.67 -80.39
CA GLU A 24 18.98 13.48 -79.50
C GLU A 24 18.06 12.62 -78.62
N VAL A 25 17.42 11.59 -79.20
CA VAL A 25 16.58 10.63 -78.44
C VAL A 25 17.38 9.84 -77.42
N VAL A 26 18.64 9.47 -77.74
CA VAL A 26 19.53 8.80 -76.79
C VAL A 26 19.96 9.75 -75.67
N ARG A 27 20.25 11.02 -75.99
CA ARG A 27 20.60 12.05 -74.99
C ARG A 27 19.45 12.24 -73.99
N GLN A 28 18.23 12.46 -74.48
CA GLN A 28 17.05 12.63 -73.62
C GLN A 28 16.83 11.44 -72.68
N LYS A 29 17.02 10.20 -73.17
CA LYS A 29 16.92 8.99 -72.34
C LYS A 29 18.05 8.89 -71.31
N ASN A 30 19.26 9.32 -71.64
CA ASN A 30 20.36 9.37 -70.68
C ASN A 30 20.10 10.41 -69.58
N ASP A 31 19.53 11.57 -69.93
CA ASP A 31 19.17 12.61 -68.96
C ASP A 31 18.04 12.13 -68.02
N GLU A 32 17.03 11.44 -68.55
CA GLU A 32 15.96 10.79 -67.75
C GLU A 32 16.52 9.69 -66.83
N LEU A 33 17.43 8.85 -67.33
CA LEU A 33 18.11 7.83 -66.53
C LEU A 33 18.98 8.45 -65.42
N ALA A 34 19.70 9.53 -65.71
CA ALA A 34 20.52 10.24 -64.72
C ALA A 34 19.65 10.80 -63.58
N PHE A 35 18.52 11.45 -63.91
CA PHE A 35 17.56 11.92 -62.91
C PHE A 35 16.96 10.79 -62.07
N LEU A 36 16.64 9.65 -62.68
CA LEU A 36 16.16 8.47 -61.97
C LEU A 36 17.22 7.87 -61.05
N VAL A 37 18.49 7.84 -61.46
CA VAL A 37 19.61 7.40 -60.61
C VAL A 37 19.78 8.31 -59.41
N GLU A 38 19.85 9.63 -59.60
CA GLU A 38 19.97 10.61 -58.51
C GLU A 38 18.82 10.46 -57.50
N LYS A 39 17.58 10.33 -57.98
CA LYS A 39 16.42 10.08 -57.11
C LYS A 39 16.58 8.78 -56.30
N ARG A 40 17.05 7.70 -56.92
CA ARG A 40 17.28 6.42 -56.22
C ARG A 40 18.42 6.50 -55.21
N GLU A 41 19.46 7.28 -55.47
CA GLU A 41 20.55 7.51 -54.52
C GLU A 41 20.05 8.26 -53.26
N VAL A 42 19.17 9.26 -53.43
CA VAL A 42 18.52 9.95 -52.31
C VAL A 42 17.59 9.00 -51.53
N GLU A 43 16.75 8.21 -52.22
CA GLU A 43 15.90 7.19 -51.57
C GLU A 43 16.74 6.19 -50.75
N LEU A 44 17.85 5.69 -51.31
CA LEU A 44 18.77 4.78 -50.63
C LEU A 44 19.48 5.43 -49.44
N LYS A 45 19.82 6.72 -49.51
CA LYS A 45 20.40 7.46 -48.38
C LYS A 45 19.41 7.56 -47.22
N ASN A 46 18.17 7.97 -47.51
CA ASN A 46 17.11 8.07 -46.50
C ASN A 46 16.80 6.72 -45.83
N ILE A 47 16.80 5.62 -46.61
CA ILE A 47 16.59 4.26 -46.08
C ILE A 47 17.73 3.85 -45.13
N ARG A 48 18.99 4.20 -45.44
CA ARG A 48 20.13 3.93 -44.54
C ARG A 48 20.02 4.72 -43.23
N GLU A 49 19.73 6.02 -43.32
CA GLU A 49 19.58 6.88 -42.13
C GLU A 49 18.45 6.37 -41.20
N LEU A 50 17.30 6.00 -41.76
CA LEU A 50 16.20 5.39 -40.99
C LEU A 50 16.59 4.04 -40.37
N LEU A 51 17.35 3.22 -41.10
CA LEU A 51 17.80 1.91 -40.64
C LEU A 51 18.82 2.03 -39.49
N ASP A 52 19.70 3.04 -39.53
CA ASP A 52 20.63 3.34 -38.45
C ASP A 52 19.91 3.90 -37.21
N GLU A 53 18.91 4.77 -37.38
CA GLU A 53 18.02 5.22 -36.29
C GLU A 53 17.31 4.02 -35.61
N LYS A 54 16.76 3.09 -36.40
CA LYS A 54 16.11 1.88 -35.86
C LYS A 54 17.10 0.92 -35.19
N ARG A 55 18.35 0.85 -35.63
CA ARG A 55 19.40 0.11 -34.90
C ARG A 55 19.70 0.73 -33.55
N SER A 56 19.78 2.05 -33.45
CA SER A 56 19.96 2.75 -32.16
C SER A 56 18.82 2.42 -31.20
N GLN A 57 17.57 2.62 -31.64
CA GLN A 57 16.38 2.34 -30.82
C GLN A 57 16.30 0.88 -30.35
N ILE A 58 16.74 -0.09 -31.18
CA ILE A 58 16.81 -1.50 -30.80
C ILE A 58 17.87 -1.73 -29.70
N GLU A 59 19.00 -1.03 -29.73
CA GLU A 59 20.05 -1.18 -28.71
C GLU A 59 19.64 -0.53 -27.38
N ASP A 60 19.04 0.66 -27.42
CA ASP A 60 18.48 1.34 -26.24
C ASP A 60 17.45 0.45 -25.52
N LEU A 61 16.52 -0.15 -26.29
CA LEU A 61 15.52 -1.09 -25.76
C LEU A 61 16.12 -2.39 -25.22
N LYS A 62 17.26 -2.88 -25.73
CA LYS A 62 17.97 -4.02 -25.13
C LYS A 62 18.58 -3.66 -23.79
N GLU A 63 19.18 -2.47 -23.68
CA GLU A 63 19.77 -2.00 -22.43
C GLU A 63 18.69 -1.82 -21.35
N GLU A 64 17.54 -1.23 -21.70
CA GLU A 64 16.39 -1.10 -20.81
C GLU A 64 15.84 -2.48 -20.38
N ASN A 65 15.70 -3.42 -21.32
CA ASN A 65 15.28 -4.79 -21.02
C ASN A 65 16.29 -5.53 -20.11
N ALA A 66 17.59 -5.27 -20.25
CA ALA A 66 18.62 -5.79 -19.35
C ALA A 66 18.51 -5.20 -17.93
N LYS A 67 18.21 -3.89 -17.81
CA LYS A 67 17.96 -3.22 -16.52
C LYS A 67 16.72 -3.81 -15.83
N PHE A 68 15.59 -3.93 -16.52
CA PHE A 68 14.37 -4.54 -15.95
C PHE A 68 14.58 -6.00 -15.52
N LYS A 69 15.37 -6.78 -16.26
CA LYS A 69 15.73 -8.15 -15.83
C LYS A 69 16.50 -8.17 -14.52
N LEU A 70 17.46 -7.25 -14.34
CA LEU A 70 18.23 -7.11 -13.10
C LEU A 70 17.31 -6.71 -11.93
N GLU A 71 16.44 -5.72 -12.12
CA GLU A 71 15.46 -5.27 -11.13
C GLU A 71 14.50 -6.41 -10.72
N ILE A 72 13.99 -7.18 -11.69
CA ILE A 72 13.16 -8.37 -11.42
C ILE A 72 13.92 -9.42 -10.59
N THR A 73 15.23 -9.62 -10.83
CA THR A 73 16.01 -10.54 -9.98
C THR A 73 16.23 -10.00 -8.57
N GLN A 74 16.46 -8.69 -8.41
CA GLN A 74 16.61 -8.06 -7.10
C GLN A 74 15.30 -8.15 -6.28
N LEU A 75 14.17 -7.75 -6.88
CA LEU A 75 12.86 -7.79 -6.21
C LEU A 75 12.47 -9.21 -5.78
N LYS A 76 12.88 -10.25 -6.53
CA LYS A 76 12.72 -11.65 -6.10
C LYS A 76 13.53 -11.97 -4.85
N THR A 77 14.80 -11.57 -4.79
CA THR A 77 15.63 -11.80 -3.60
C THR A 77 15.12 -11.04 -2.36
N GLU A 78 14.61 -9.82 -2.55
CA GLU A 78 13.98 -9.04 -1.47
C GLU A 78 12.68 -9.69 -0.97
N LEU A 79 11.85 -10.23 -1.88
CA LEU A 79 10.64 -10.97 -1.53
C LEU A 79 10.96 -12.27 -0.77
N GLU A 80 11.95 -13.04 -1.22
CA GLU A 80 12.42 -14.26 -0.55
C GLU A 80 12.94 -13.95 0.87
N GLN A 81 13.69 -12.86 1.04
CA GLN A 81 14.16 -12.39 2.35
C GLN A 81 12.99 -12.01 3.27
N ILE A 82 12.03 -11.20 2.80
CA ILE A 82 10.83 -10.81 3.57
C ILE A 82 10.02 -12.05 3.97
N GLN A 83 9.88 -13.03 3.07
CA GLN A 83 9.16 -14.27 3.36
C GLN A 83 9.87 -15.12 4.42
N ASN A 84 11.21 -15.14 4.42
CA ASN A 84 12.01 -15.80 5.44
C ASN A 84 11.88 -15.10 6.79
N ASP A 85 11.98 -13.77 6.83
CA ASP A 85 11.84 -12.97 8.06
C ASP A 85 10.44 -13.09 8.66
N PHE A 86 9.39 -13.12 7.82
CA PHE A 86 8.02 -13.39 8.28
C PHE A 86 7.87 -14.79 8.89
N ARG A 87 8.47 -15.83 8.28
CA ARG A 87 8.48 -17.19 8.85
C ARG A 87 9.23 -17.22 10.18
N ASN A 88 10.37 -16.55 10.29
CA ASN A 88 11.14 -16.46 11.52
C ASN A 88 10.33 -15.78 12.64
N PHE A 89 9.65 -14.67 12.32
CA PHE A 89 8.74 -13.99 13.23
C PHE A 89 7.59 -14.90 13.71
N GLN A 90 6.93 -15.63 12.80
CA GLN A 90 5.88 -16.59 13.16
C GLN A 90 6.38 -17.66 14.13
N VAL A 91 7.53 -18.28 13.85
CA VAL A 91 8.12 -19.31 14.73
C VAL A 91 8.48 -18.71 16.09
N GLN A 92 9.06 -17.52 16.12
CA GLN A 92 9.41 -16.84 17.37
C GLN A 92 8.17 -16.51 18.23
N ALA A 93 7.12 -15.95 17.60
CA ALA A 93 5.87 -15.63 18.27
C ALA A 93 5.16 -16.89 18.82
N GLU A 94 5.15 -17.98 18.04
CA GLU A 94 4.58 -19.26 18.49
C GLU A 94 5.37 -19.86 19.68
N VAL A 95 6.70 -19.83 19.63
CA VAL A 95 7.56 -20.32 20.73
C VAL A 95 7.35 -19.48 22.00
N GLN A 96 7.26 -18.15 21.86
CA GLN A 96 6.99 -17.26 23.00
C GLN A 96 5.61 -17.52 23.60
N TYR A 97 4.55 -17.56 22.77
CA TYR A 97 3.19 -17.84 23.22
C TYR A 97 3.09 -19.19 23.96
N ARG A 98 3.72 -20.24 23.44
CA ARG A 98 3.78 -21.56 24.09
C ARG A 98 4.50 -21.49 25.44
N ALA A 99 5.63 -20.79 25.53
CA ALA A 99 6.38 -20.64 26.77
C ALA A 99 5.58 -19.90 27.85
N GLU A 100 4.93 -18.79 27.50
CA GLU A 100 4.05 -18.03 28.40
C GLU A 100 2.84 -18.86 28.84
N THR A 101 2.22 -19.62 27.91
CA THR A 101 1.10 -20.54 28.23
C THR A 101 1.54 -21.60 29.24
N THR A 102 2.65 -22.29 29.01
CA THR A 102 3.18 -23.31 29.93
C THR A 102 3.58 -22.72 31.30
N GLN A 103 4.09 -21.48 31.33
CA GLN A 103 4.36 -20.79 32.59
C GLN A 103 3.07 -20.51 33.38
N MET A 104 2.00 -20.07 32.71
CA MET A 104 0.70 -19.83 33.33
C MET A 104 0.04 -21.11 33.83
N GLU A 105 0.10 -22.21 33.06
CA GLU A 105 -0.37 -23.54 33.47
C GLU A 105 0.31 -24.03 34.76
N GLN A 106 1.64 -23.86 34.86
CA GLN A 106 2.40 -24.21 36.06
C GLN A 106 1.98 -23.37 37.27
N LEU A 107 1.77 -22.07 37.09
CA LEU A 107 1.34 -21.16 38.16
C LEU A 107 -0.07 -21.50 38.64
N ILE A 108 -1.01 -21.76 37.73
CA ILE A 108 -2.38 -22.19 38.07
C ILE A 108 -2.33 -23.46 38.92
N LYS A 109 -1.58 -24.48 38.47
CA LYS A 109 -1.41 -25.73 39.22
C LYS A 109 -0.86 -25.50 40.64
N GLU A 110 0.15 -24.65 40.81
CA GLU A 110 0.69 -24.31 42.14
C GLU A 110 -0.37 -23.65 43.04
N LYS A 111 -1.23 -22.78 42.48
CA LYS A 111 -2.33 -22.14 43.24
C LYS A 111 -3.42 -23.15 43.60
N ASP A 112 -3.79 -24.04 42.70
CA ASP A 112 -4.79 -25.09 42.95
C ASP A 112 -4.32 -26.04 44.05
N GLU A 113 -3.08 -26.52 44.00
CA GLU A 113 -2.50 -27.34 45.07
C GLU A 113 -2.43 -26.60 46.42
N ARG A 114 -2.13 -25.29 46.41
CA ARG A 114 -2.14 -24.45 47.62
C ARG A 114 -3.57 -24.26 48.17
N LEU A 115 -4.56 -24.12 47.30
CA LEU A 115 -5.97 -24.01 47.66
C LEU A 115 -6.48 -25.32 48.26
N GLU A 116 -6.17 -26.46 47.66
CA GLU A 116 -6.49 -27.79 48.19
C GLU A 116 -5.87 -28.02 49.58
N ARG A 117 -4.60 -27.66 49.77
CA ARG A 117 -3.94 -27.68 51.09
C ARG A 117 -4.65 -26.80 52.12
N LEU A 118 -5.17 -25.62 51.72
CA LEU A 118 -5.93 -24.74 52.62
C LEU A 118 -7.32 -25.30 52.95
N LEU A 119 -8.04 -25.84 51.97
CA LEU A 119 -9.36 -26.47 52.16
C LEU A 119 -9.28 -27.68 53.10
N ASN A 120 -8.29 -28.56 52.89
CA ASN A 120 -8.02 -29.68 53.79
C ASN A 120 -7.74 -29.21 55.23
N ARG A 121 -7.02 -28.09 55.41
CA ARG A 121 -6.77 -27.51 56.73
C ARG A 121 -8.03 -26.89 57.37
N ILE A 122 -8.90 -26.25 56.59
CA ILE A 122 -10.18 -25.71 57.08
C ILE A 122 -11.07 -26.85 57.56
N ALA A 123 -11.21 -27.92 56.77
CA ALA A 123 -12.00 -29.10 57.14
C ALA A 123 -11.50 -29.77 58.45
N LEU A 124 -10.19 -29.77 58.71
CA LEU A 124 -9.61 -30.23 59.98
C LEU A 124 -10.00 -29.36 61.19
N TYR A 125 -10.19 -28.04 61.01
CA TYR A 125 -10.67 -27.15 62.06
C TYR A 125 -12.19 -27.25 62.25
N GLU A 126 -12.97 -27.33 61.17
CA GLU A 126 -14.44 -27.44 61.22
C GLU A 126 -14.90 -28.78 61.83
N SER A 127 -14.13 -29.85 61.66
CA SER A 127 -14.37 -31.15 62.31
C SER A 127 -14.01 -31.20 63.80
N TYR A 128 -13.54 -30.08 64.38
CA TYR A 128 -13.22 -29.94 65.82
C TYR A 128 -14.20 -28.99 66.54
N PRO A 129 -15.41 -29.45 66.91
CA PRO A 129 -16.41 -28.62 67.58
C PRO A 129 -16.02 -28.36 69.05
N GLY A 130 -15.24 -27.31 69.31
CA GLY A 130 -14.94 -26.92 70.70
C GLY A 130 -13.94 -25.79 70.98
N GLN A 131 -13.21 -25.25 70.00
CA GLN A 131 -12.19 -24.21 70.27
C GLN A 131 -12.44 -22.90 69.55
N SER A 132 -13.37 -22.10 70.08
CA SER A 132 -13.39 -20.66 69.85
C SER A 132 -12.26 -20.00 70.67
N ALA A 133 -11.06 -19.95 70.10
CA ALA A 133 -9.92 -19.28 70.71
C ALA A 133 -9.98 -17.77 70.41
N VAL A 134 -10.61 -17.01 71.32
CA VAL A 134 -10.45 -15.56 71.38
C VAL A 134 -9.01 -15.26 71.82
N SER A 135 -8.12 -15.05 70.86
CA SER A 135 -6.75 -14.60 71.10
C SER A 135 -6.73 -13.08 71.21
N THR A 136 -6.58 -12.56 72.43
CA THR A 136 -6.36 -11.14 72.71
C THR A 136 -5.16 -10.60 71.92
N TRP A 137 -5.40 -9.58 71.12
CA TRP A 137 -4.35 -8.84 70.42
C TRP A 137 -3.63 -7.94 71.44
N SER A 138 -2.44 -8.36 71.86
CA SER A 138 -1.53 -7.46 72.59
C SER A 138 -0.76 -6.64 71.57
N GLU A 139 -0.97 -5.32 71.59
CA GLU A 139 -0.22 -4.39 70.74
C GLU A 139 1.28 -4.47 71.04
N SER A 140 2.09 -4.59 69.99
CA SER A 140 3.53 -4.42 70.05
C SER A 140 4.02 -3.84 68.73
N ASN A 141 4.12 -2.52 68.71
CA ASN A 141 4.59 -1.76 67.55
C ASN A 141 6.03 -2.14 67.19
N SER A 142 6.23 -2.81 66.05
CA SER A 142 7.41 -2.57 65.22
C SER A 142 7.04 -2.73 63.75
N ALA A 143 7.44 -1.75 62.94
CA ALA A 143 6.95 -1.60 61.58
C ALA A 143 7.74 -2.44 60.58
N THR A 144 7.12 -3.48 60.05
CA THR A 144 7.37 -4.00 58.70
C THR A 144 6.03 -4.39 58.07
N ASN A 145 5.80 -4.03 56.81
CA ASN A 145 4.61 -4.43 56.04
C ASN A 145 4.69 -5.90 55.63
N ALA A 146 4.77 -6.81 56.60
CA ALA A 146 4.53 -8.23 56.40
C ALA A 146 3.03 -8.46 56.49
N THR A 147 2.40 -8.85 55.38
CA THR A 147 1.01 -9.29 55.40
C THR A 147 0.90 -10.52 56.31
N VAL A 148 -0.23 -10.72 56.99
CA VAL A 148 -0.44 -11.89 57.90
C VAL A 148 -0.16 -13.24 57.20
N TRP A 149 -0.24 -13.27 55.86
CA TRP A 149 0.11 -14.41 55.00
C TRP A 149 1.59 -14.78 54.96
N ASP A 150 2.50 -13.84 55.24
CA ASP A 150 3.95 -14.03 55.17
C ASP A 150 4.56 -14.58 56.48
N ALA A 151 3.76 -14.62 57.56
CA ALA A 151 4.20 -14.95 58.92
C ALA A 151 3.92 -16.40 59.38
N LEU A 152 3.46 -17.30 58.49
CA LEU A 152 3.33 -18.72 58.81
C LEU A 152 4.69 -19.44 58.69
N PRO A 153 5.01 -20.43 59.56
CA PRO A 153 6.26 -21.17 59.47
C PRO A 153 6.32 -22.02 58.19
N GLY A 154 7.02 -21.52 57.17
CA GLY A 154 7.45 -22.33 56.05
C GLY A 154 8.62 -23.23 56.47
N GLU A 155 8.48 -24.55 56.28
CA GLU A 155 9.59 -25.48 56.47
C GLU A 155 10.73 -25.13 55.50
N ARG A 156 11.83 -24.63 56.06
CA ARG A 156 13.08 -24.43 55.33
C ARG A 156 13.75 -25.79 55.08
N MET A 157 13.45 -26.45 53.98
CA MET A 157 14.42 -27.35 53.31
C MET A 157 14.27 -27.27 51.79
N MET A 158 15.39 -27.43 51.08
CA MET A 158 15.52 -27.48 49.61
C MET A 158 15.36 -26.17 48.83
N ALA A 159 16.28 -25.23 49.06
CA ALA A 159 16.56 -24.15 48.10
C ALA A 159 18.07 -23.91 47.99
N GLU A 160 18.80 -24.83 47.32
CA GLU A 160 20.22 -24.60 47.01
C GLU A 160 20.72 -25.35 45.76
N THR A 161 20.24 -24.94 44.57
CA THR A 161 20.94 -25.20 43.29
C THR A 161 20.73 -24.09 42.25
N LEU A 162 21.64 -23.12 42.29
CA LEU A 162 22.41 -22.67 41.13
C LEU A 162 21.67 -22.29 39.82
N ILE A 163 21.26 -21.03 39.69
CA ILE A 163 21.22 -20.33 38.39
C ILE A 163 21.93 -18.97 38.52
N LYS A 164 22.96 -18.73 37.69
CA LYS A 164 23.69 -17.45 37.62
C LYS A 164 22.88 -16.43 36.80
N PRO A 165 22.86 -15.14 37.17
CA PRO A 165 22.33 -14.10 36.30
C PRO A 165 23.35 -13.75 35.21
N THR A 166 23.01 -14.00 33.94
CA THR A 166 23.77 -13.46 32.81
C THR A 166 23.31 -12.04 32.50
N LYS A 167 24.27 -11.14 32.26
CA LYS A 167 24.05 -9.71 31.99
C LYS A 167 23.08 -9.48 30.83
N ILE A 168 22.09 -8.62 31.10
CA ILE A 168 21.78 -7.38 30.35
C ILE A 168 22.24 -7.38 28.89
N PHE A 169 21.27 -7.40 27.97
CA PHE A 169 21.30 -6.52 26.81
C PHE A 169 20.00 -5.72 26.78
N ALA A 170 20.12 -4.40 26.87
CA ALA A 170 18.97 -3.51 26.82
C ALA A 170 18.61 -3.24 25.36
N ASN A 171 17.54 -3.87 24.87
CA ASN A 171 16.86 -3.43 23.66
C ASN A 171 15.62 -2.63 24.05
N LYS A 172 15.45 -1.47 23.40
CA LYS A 172 14.36 -0.53 23.66
C LYS A 172 13.08 -1.08 23.04
N SER A 173 12.17 -1.58 23.86
CA SER A 173 10.81 -1.94 23.43
C SER A 173 9.95 -0.69 23.40
N THR A 174 9.54 -0.25 22.21
CA THR A 174 8.45 0.72 22.05
C THR A 174 7.13 0.03 22.37
N GLU A 175 6.24 0.72 23.09
CA GLU A 175 4.87 0.25 23.32
C GLU A 175 4.10 0.17 21.99
N CYS A 176 3.49 -0.99 21.71
CA CYS A 176 2.40 -1.11 20.75
C CYS A 176 1.23 -1.79 21.47
N ALA A 177 0.30 -0.98 21.98
CA ALA A 177 -0.98 -1.45 22.48
C ALA A 177 -1.99 -1.63 21.32
N ASP A 178 -2.91 -2.59 21.52
CA ASP A 178 -4.23 -2.67 20.91
C ASP A 178 -4.38 -2.58 19.39
N LEU A 179 -4.29 -3.74 18.72
CA LEU A 179 -5.18 -4.06 17.61
C LEU A 179 -5.78 -5.47 17.79
N VAL A 180 -6.95 -5.54 18.43
CA VAL A 180 -7.81 -6.72 18.39
C VAL A 180 -8.33 -6.90 16.97
N THR A 181 -8.09 -8.08 16.40
CA THR A 181 -8.62 -8.50 15.10
C THR A 181 -10.12 -8.71 15.15
N SER A 182 -10.86 -8.12 14.21
CA SER A 182 -12.21 -8.57 13.86
C SER A 182 -12.15 -9.51 12.66
N VAL A 183 -12.70 -10.73 12.82
CA VAL A 183 -12.89 -11.71 11.74
C VAL A 183 -14.39 -11.95 11.55
N GLN A 184 -14.78 -12.19 10.30
CA GLN A 184 -16.13 -12.14 9.75
C GLN A 184 -17.14 -13.13 10.34
N SER A 185 -18.43 -12.81 10.22
CA SER A 185 -19.53 -13.80 10.15
C SER A 185 -20.76 -13.28 9.40
N GLU A 186 -21.51 -14.22 8.82
CA GLU A 186 -22.55 -14.07 7.78
C GLU A 186 -23.75 -15.00 8.08
N THR A 187 -25.00 -14.76 7.68
CA THR A 187 -25.60 -13.64 6.92
C THR A 187 -27.13 -13.56 7.14
N MET A 188 -27.83 -12.63 6.46
CA MET A 188 -29.30 -12.57 6.23
C MET A 188 -30.25 -12.03 7.35
N ARG A 189 -30.87 -10.87 7.04
CA ARG A 189 -32.29 -10.42 7.21
C ARG A 189 -32.92 -10.47 8.64
N GLN A 190 -33.81 -9.55 9.07
CA GLN A 190 -34.75 -8.69 8.33
C GLN A 190 -35.26 -7.51 9.21
N ASP A 191 -35.60 -6.38 8.56
CA ASP A 191 -36.53 -5.28 8.90
C ASP A 191 -36.50 -4.47 10.23
N ASP A 192 -36.96 -3.22 10.03
CA ASP A 192 -37.56 -2.22 10.93
C ASP A 192 -36.77 -1.31 11.91
N SER A 193 -36.85 -0.01 11.55
CA SER A 193 -37.24 1.12 12.41
C SER A 193 -36.31 1.61 13.54
N CYS A 194 -35.70 2.76 13.26
CA CYS A 194 -35.62 3.95 14.12
C CYS A 194 -35.48 3.77 15.66
N GLN A 195 -34.33 4.15 16.22
CA GLN A 195 -34.23 5.33 17.10
C GLN A 195 -32.78 5.63 17.54
N THR A 196 -32.49 6.92 17.71
CA THR A 196 -31.29 7.46 18.38
C THR A 196 -31.38 7.28 19.90
N PRO A 197 -30.29 6.93 20.61
CA PRO A 197 -30.21 7.15 22.05
C PRO A 197 -29.70 8.57 22.33
N ASN A 198 -30.45 9.32 23.14
CA ASN A 198 -30.10 10.67 23.58
C ASN A 198 -28.86 10.68 24.49
N ILE A 199 -28.13 11.78 24.44
CA ILE A 199 -27.13 12.15 25.45
C ILE A 199 -27.87 12.50 26.75
N THR A 200 -27.67 11.71 27.80
CA THR A 200 -28.25 12.00 29.13
C THR A 200 -27.49 13.16 29.78
N ILE A 201 -28.18 14.27 29.99
CA ILE A 201 -27.69 15.43 30.73
C ILE A 201 -27.60 15.08 32.23
N TYR A 202 -26.46 15.37 32.85
CA TYR A 202 -26.31 15.44 34.30
C TYR A 202 -25.92 16.87 34.68
N GLU A 203 -26.83 17.59 35.36
CA GLU A 203 -26.49 18.86 36.01
C GLU A 203 -25.72 18.60 37.31
N PRO A 204 -24.61 19.32 37.58
CA PRO A 204 -23.97 19.34 38.88
C PRO A 204 -24.58 20.44 39.77
N GLY A 205 -25.14 20.06 40.91
CA GLY A 205 -25.69 21.00 41.88
C GLY A 205 -24.61 21.69 42.74
N SER A 206 -24.62 23.03 42.69
CA SER A 206 -24.41 23.93 43.84
C SER A 206 -23.03 24.00 44.57
N SER A 207 -22.33 25.11 44.30
CA SER A 207 -21.71 26.04 45.29
C SER A 207 -20.47 25.55 46.09
N ILE A 208 -19.33 26.24 46.19
CA ILE A 208 -19.10 27.63 46.66
C ILE A 208 -17.73 28.17 46.14
N GLU A 209 -17.72 29.44 45.71
CA GLU A 209 -16.63 30.46 45.64
C GLU A 209 -15.16 30.16 45.21
N THR A 210 -14.66 31.09 44.39
CA THR A 210 -13.28 31.62 44.20
C THR A 210 -12.45 31.29 42.94
N SER A 211 -11.86 32.36 42.38
CA SER A 211 -10.82 32.45 41.33
C SER A 211 -11.19 32.20 39.86
N SER A 212 -11.64 33.28 39.18
CA SER A 212 -12.01 33.29 37.76
C SER A 212 -10.84 33.23 36.75
N GLU A 213 -9.57 33.27 37.19
CA GLU A 213 -8.42 33.21 36.26
C GLU A 213 -8.02 31.78 35.86
N SER A 214 -8.43 30.76 36.62
CA SER A 214 -8.06 29.36 36.34
C SER A 214 -8.88 28.73 35.20
N LEU A 215 -10.13 29.16 35.01
CA LEU A 215 -11.08 28.49 34.10
C LEU A 215 -10.77 28.76 32.61
N ALA A 216 -10.37 29.98 32.26
CA ALA A 216 -9.98 30.32 30.89
C ALA A 216 -8.69 29.60 30.46
N VAL A 217 -7.75 29.42 31.38
CA VAL A 217 -6.52 28.66 31.14
C VAL A 217 -6.80 27.15 31.01
N ALA A 218 -7.79 26.63 31.74
CA ALA A 218 -8.24 25.24 31.58
C ALA A 218 -8.90 25.01 30.22
N ALA A 219 -9.83 25.89 29.80
CA ALA A 219 -10.52 25.80 28.51
C ALA A 219 -9.56 25.93 27.31
N LEU A 220 -8.63 26.90 27.36
CA LEU A 220 -7.57 27.03 26.35
C LEU A 220 -6.65 25.82 26.31
N ARG A 221 -6.33 25.22 27.47
CA ARG A 221 -5.53 23.98 27.51
C ARG A 221 -6.27 22.81 26.87
N THR A 222 -7.59 22.66 27.09
CA THR A 222 -8.36 21.59 26.43
C THR A 222 -8.49 21.81 24.92
N GLU A 223 -8.71 23.04 24.43
CA GLU A 223 -8.74 23.32 22.99
C GLU A 223 -7.38 23.10 22.31
N ILE A 224 -6.28 23.48 22.97
CA ILE A 224 -4.91 23.24 22.47
C ILE A 224 -4.58 21.73 22.47
N ASP A 225 -5.00 20.98 23.48
CA ASP A 225 -4.74 19.53 23.57
C ASP A 225 -5.60 18.73 22.58
N GLU A 226 -6.88 19.10 22.37
CA GLU A 226 -7.71 18.51 21.31
C GLU A 226 -7.22 18.87 19.90
N SER A 227 -6.86 20.12 19.64
CA SER A 227 -6.26 20.54 18.36
C SER A 227 -4.99 19.74 18.07
N LYS A 228 -4.09 19.63 19.06
CA LYS A 228 -2.86 18.85 18.94
C LYS A 228 -3.14 17.37 18.68
N LYS A 229 -4.09 16.76 19.40
CA LYS A 229 -4.52 15.38 19.20
C LYS A 229 -5.14 15.14 17.82
N VAL A 230 -5.87 16.11 17.27
CA VAL A 230 -6.37 16.07 15.88
C VAL A 230 -5.22 16.15 14.89
N HIS A 231 -4.23 17.03 15.09
CA HIS A 231 -3.04 17.10 14.23
C HIS A 231 -2.17 15.83 14.30
N ASP A 232 -1.97 15.24 15.48
CA ASP A 232 -1.25 13.99 15.67
C ASP A 232 -1.98 12.80 15.00
N SER A 233 -3.32 12.75 15.11
CA SER A 233 -4.17 11.76 14.41
C SER A 233 -4.13 11.95 12.89
N LEU A 234 -4.13 13.20 12.40
CA LEU A 234 -4.00 13.53 10.98
C LEU A 234 -2.61 13.14 10.43
N ALA A 235 -1.55 13.31 11.23
CA ALA A 235 -0.20 12.88 10.89
C ALA A 235 -0.09 11.35 10.78
N ALA A 236 -0.69 10.61 11.72
CA ALA A 236 -0.79 9.16 11.64
C ALA A 236 -1.58 8.70 10.40
N MET A 237 -2.65 9.41 10.05
CA MET A 237 -3.43 9.15 8.83
C MET A 237 -2.64 9.43 7.55
N LEU A 238 -1.83 10.50 7.53
CA LEU A 238 -0.86 10.80 6.47
C LEU A 238 0.12 9.66 6.26
N ASP A 239 0.72 9.13 7.33
CA ASP A 239 1.65 8.00 7.23
C ASP A 239 0.96 6.72 6.76
N CYS A 240 -0.28 6.46 7.17
CA CYS A 240 -1.10 5.38 6.60
C CYS A 240 -1.37 5.56 5.10
N VAL A 241 -1.65 6.78 4.64
CA VAL A 241 -1.85 7.09 3.21
C VAL A 241 -0.56 6.92 2.41
N ARG A 242 0.59 7.33 2.95
CA ARG A 242 1.92 7.11 2.34
C ARG A 242 2.30 5.62 2.32
N HIS A 243 1.92 4.85 3.33
CA HIS A 243 2.09 3.39 3.32
C HIS A 243 1.16 2.71 2.29
N ALA A 244 -0.05 3.22 2.07
CA ALA A 244 -0.95 2.75 1.02
C ALA A 244 -0.48 3.13 -0.40
N GLN A 245 0.14 4.30 -0.55
CA GLN A 245 0.82 4.79 -1.76
C GLN A 245 1.99 3.86 -2.14
N ILE A 246 2.88 3.52 -1.20
CA ILE A 246 4.00 2.58 -1.42
C ILE A 246 3.50 1.19 -1.88
N ARG A 247 2.30 0.78 -1.46
CA ARG A 247 1.67 -0.49 -1.88
C ARG A 247 0.79 -0.39 -3.13
N GLY A 248 0.78 0.75 -3.83
CA GLY A 248 0.03 0.95 -5.08
C GLY A 248 -1.50 0.83 -4.95
N LYS A 249 -2.06 0.95 -3.73
CA LYS A 249 -3.49 0.71 -3.48
C LYS A 249 -4.40 1.92 -3.77
N LEU A 250 -3.83 3.09 -4.01
CA LEU A 250 -4.54 4.34 -4.29
C LEU A 250 -4.24 4.80 -5.71
N SER A 251 -5.26 5.28 -6.43
CA SER A 251 -5.04 5.86 -7.76
C SER A 251 -4.41 7.25 -7.65
N PRO A 252 -3.63 7.71 -8.65
CA PRO A 252 -2.94 9.01 -8.60
C PRO A 252 -3.87 10.20 -8.36
N ASN A 253 -5.11 10.14 -8.84
CA ASN A 253 -6.12 11.19 -8.59
C ASN A 253 -6.56 11.24 -7.11
N ILE A 254 -6.75 10.08 -6.47
CA ILE A 254 -7.14 10.00 -5.06
C ILE A 254 -5.95 10.42 -4.17
N GLN A 255 -4.72 10.07 -4.59
CA GLN A 255 -3.49 10.50 -3.94
C GLN A 255 -3.36 12.04 -3.92
N GLN A 256 -3.50 12.72 -5.07
CA GLN A 256 -3.44 14.19 -5.13
C GLN A 256 -4.53 14.88 -4.30
N LEU A 257 -5.74 14.30 -4.26
CA LEU A 257 -6.83 14.81 -3.42
C LEU A 257 -6.50 14.72 -1.93
N LEU A 258 -5.88 13.63 -1.49
CA LEU A 258 -5.43 13.45 -0.10
C LEU A 258 -4.27 14.39 0.24
N GLU A 259 -3.23 14.44 -0.60
CA GLU A 259 -2.06 15.32 -0.41
C GLU A 259 -2.47 16.80 -0.31
N ASN A 260 -3.44 17.25 -1.12
CA ASN A 260 -3.99 18.60 -1.04
C ASN A 260 -4.76 18.84 0.26
N LEU A 261 -5.68 17.93 0.66
CA LEU A 261 -6.42 18.06 1.93
C LEU A 261 -5.46 18.17 3.11
N PHE A 262 -4.45 17.29 3.19
CA PHE A 262 -3.50 17.29 4.29
C PHE A 262 -2.61 18.54 4.28
N SER A 263 -2.17 19.02 3.11
CA SER A 263 -1.43 20.27 3.00
C SER A 263 -2.25 21.47 3.46
N GLU A 264 -3.54 21.54 3.09
CA GLU A 264 -4.43 22.64 3.47
C GLU A 264 -4.83 22.65 4.95
N VAL A 265 -4.86 21.48 5.61
CA VAL A 265 -5.08 21.36 7.06
C VAL A 265 -3.79 21.64 7.85
N GLN A 266 -2.64 21.12 7.39
CA GLN A 266 -1.34 21.30 8.07
C GLN A 266 -0.81 22.73 8.00
N GLN A 267 -1.12 23.49 6.94
CA GLN A 267 -0.74 24.90 6.81
C GLN A 267 -1.65 25.85 7.59
N SER A 268 -2.52 25.35 8.48
CA SER A 268 -3.64 26.15 8.98
C SER A 268 -3.87 26.06 10.49
N ASP A 269 -3.61 27.17 11.19
CA ASP A 269 -4.10 27.46 12.56
C ASP A 269 -5.62 27.74 12.55
N LYS A 270 -6.39 26.88 11.88
CA LYS A 270 -7.83 27.10 11.63
C LYS A 270 -8.68 26.34 12.65
N SER A 271 -9.78 26.98 13.06
CA SER A 271 -10.81 26.37 13.90
C SER A 271 -11.37 25.08 13.29
N LEU A 272 -11.83 24.19 14.18
CA LEU A 272 -12.39 22.86 13.86
C LEU A 272 -13.43 22.90 12.71
N GLU A 273 -14.26 23.94 12.66
CA GLU A 273 -15.27 24.16 11.61
C GLU A 273 -14.67 24.22 10.19
N LYS A 274 -13.52 24.88 10.02
CA LYS A 274 -12.85 25.00 8.72
C LYS A 274 -12.17 23.69 8.32
N ILE A 275 -11.71 22.89 9.29
CA ILE A 275 -11.21 21.54 9.02
C ILE A 275 -12.37 20.66 8.54
N ALA A 276 -13.54 20.75 9.19
CA ALA A 276 -14.75 20.05 8.75
C ALA A 276 -15.20 20.47 7.34
N GLU A 277 -15.14 21.76 7.01
CA GLU A 277 -15.44 22.27 5.66
C GLU A 277 -14.46 21.72 4.59
N LEU A 278 -13.16 21.68 4.90
CA LEU A 278 -12.13 21.10 4.02
C LEU A 278 -12.34 19.60 3.80
N VAL A 279 -12.64 18.84 4.86
CA VAL A 279 -12.94 17.40 4.80
C VAL A 279 -14.19 17.14 3.96
N ASN A 280 -15.26 17.92 4.14
CA ASN A 280 -16.48 17.81 3.33
C ASN A 280 -16.21 18.12 1.84
N ARG A 281 -15.38 19.13 1.56
CA ARG A 281 -14.94 19.47 0.20
C ARG A 281 -14.10 18.36 -0.44
N PHE A 282 -13.24 17.70 0.34
CA PHE A 282 -12.49 16.53 -0.11
C PHE A 282 -13.44 15.39 -0.50
N PHE A 283 -14.42 15.04 0.34
CA PHE A 283 -15.37 13.96 0.02
C PHE A 283 -16.21 14.25 -1.23
N ALA A 284 -16.68 15.49 -1.42
CA ALA A 284 -17.38 15.88 -2.64
C ALA A 284 -16.51 15.76 -3.90
N ASN A 285 -15.22 16.13 -3.82
CA ASN A 285 -14.28 15.99 -4.93
C ASN A 285 -13.91 14.52 -5.18
N LEU A 286 -13.80 13.71 -4.13
CA LEU A 286 -13.55 12.26 -4.23
C LEU A 286 -14.71 11.54 -4.91
N GLU A 287 -15.96 11.85 -4.54
CA GLU A 287 -17.16 11.32 -5.19
C GLU A 287 -17.19 11.68 -6.69
N LEU A 288 -16.87 12.93 -7.04
CA LEU A 288 -16.79 13.38 -8.43
C LEU A 288 -15.67 12.69 -9.21
N ALA A 289 -14.51 12.46 -8.60
CA ALA A 289 -13.40 11.73 -9.21
C ALA A 289 -13.78 10.26 -9.45
N LEU A 290 -14.38 9.60 -8.47
CA LEU A 290 -14.86 8.21 -8.57
C LEU A 290 -15.93 8.06 -9.65
N ARG A 291 -16.92 8.96 -9.70
CA ARG A 291 -17.98 8.98 -10.72
C ARG A 291 -17.40 9.15 -12.14
N ARG A 292 -16.35 9.98 -12.31
CA ARG A 292 -15.63 10.11 -13.59
C ARG A 292 -14.84 8.86 -13.97
N THR A 293 -14.14 8.23 -13.03
CA THR A 293 -13.40 6.99 -13.31
C THR A 293 -14.33 5.81 -13.64
N LEU A 294 -15.50 5.71 -13.00
CA LEU A 294 -16.51 4.71 -13.32
C LEU A 294 -17.11 4.95 -14.71
N SER A 295 -17.48 6.19 -15.05
CA SER A 295 -17.94 6.54 -16.39
C SER A 295 -16.93 6.17 -17.48
N ALA A 296 -15.64 6.51 -17.27
CA ALA A 296 -14.58 6.16 -18.22
C ALA A 296 -14.32 4.65 -18.30
N ALA A 297 -14.55 3.89 -17.22
CA ALA A 297 -14.47 2.43 -17.23
C ALA A 297 -15.62 1.80 -18.03
N ASP A 298 -16.84 2.32 -17.89
CA ASP A 298 -18.00 1.89 -18.69
C ASP A 298 -17.82 2.24 -20.18
N ASP A 299 -17.35 3.45 -20.51
CA ASP A 299 -17.04 3.84 -21.89
C ASP A 299 -15.98 2.92 -22.52
N ASN A 300 -14.94 2.56 -21.75
CA ASN A 300 -13.92 1.60 -22.19
C ASN A 300 -14.47 0.18 -22.35
N ARG A 301 -15.35 -0.28 -21.44
CA ARG A 301 -16.04 -1.58 -21.56
C ARG A 301 -16.85 -1.68 -22.85
N ILE A 302 -17.69 -0.67 -23.13
CA ILE A 302 -18.47 -0.56 -24.36
C ILE A 302 -17.56 -0.54 -25.61
N ARG A 303 -16.36 0.06 -25.50
CA ARG A 303 -15.37 0.08 -26.58
C ARG A 303 -14.73 -1.28 -26.82
N CYS A 304 -14.43 -2.04 -25.75
CA CYS A 304 -13.93 -3.41 -25.84
C CYS A 304 -14.98 -4.34 -26.45
N GLU A 305 -16.25 -4.27 -26.01
CA GLU A 305 -17.35 -5.07 -26.58
C GLU A 305 -17.48 -4.84 -28.11
N LYS A 306 -17.42 -3.58 -28.56
CA LYS A 306 -17.43 -3.23 -30.00
C LYS A 306 -16.21 -3.76 -30.77
N LEU A 307 -15.04 -3.81 -30.15
CA LEU A 307 -13.82 -4.37 -30.75
C LEU A 307 -13.90 -5.90 -30.84
N GLU A 308 -14.43 -6.58 -29.82
CA GLU A 308 -14.68 -8.02 -29.86
C GLU A 308 -15.70 -8.41 -30.93
N ASP A 309 -16.79 -7.65 -31.09
CA ASP A 309 -17.78 -7.92 -32.12
C ASP A 309 -17.22 -7.66 -33.53
N SER A 310 -16.36 -6.65 -33.68
CA SER A 310 -15.61 -6.41 -34.92
C SER A 310 -14.62 -7.55 -35.21
N LEU A 311 -13.94 -8.08 -34.18
CA LEU A 311 -13.04 -9.22 -34.30
C LEU A 311 -13.80 -10.48 -34.74
N LYS A 312 -14.90 -10.83 -34.04
CA LYS A 312 -15.79 -11.96 -34.38
C LYS A 312 -16.25 -11.88 -35.84
N LYS A 313 -16.62 -10.68 -36.31
CA LYS A 313 -17.01 -10.45 -37.70
C LYS A 313 -15.85 -10.73 -38.68
N VAL A 314 -14.66 -10.17 -38.44
CA VAL A 314 -13.49 -10.43 -39.29
C VAL A 314 -13.10 -11.92 -39.29
N THR A 315 -13.23 -12.62 -38.16
CA THR A 315 -13.02 -14.08 -38.09
C THR A 315 -14.05 -14.86 -38.89
N LEU A 316 -15.33 -14.45 -38.89
CA LEU A 316 -16.36 -15.06 -39.73
C LEU A 316 -16.11 -14.80 -41.23
N ASP A 317 -15.76 -13.57 -41.59
CA ASP A 317 -15.44 -13.21 -42.98
C ASP A 317 -14.23 -14.03 -43.50
N LEU A 318 -13.19 -14.21 -42.68
CA LEU A 318 -12.03 -15.08 -43.00
C LEU A 318 -12.42 -16.56 -43.13
N HIS A 319 -13.29 -17.08 -42.27
CA HIS A 319 -13.78 -18.46 -42.39
C HIS A 319 -14.66 -18.66 -43.63
N SER A 320 -15.45 -17.66 -44.02
CA SER A 320 -16.22 -17.68 -45.27
C SER A 320 -15.29 -17.80 -46.47
N ILE A 321 -14.25 -16.97 -46.54
CA ILE A 321 -13.22 -17.00 -47.60
C ILE A 321 -12.49 -18.35 -47.64
N GLN A 322 -12.20 -18.96 -46.49
CA GLN A 322 -11.62 -20.31 -46.42
C GLN A 322 -12.56 -21.42 -46.89
N SER A 323 -13.88 -21.20 -46.88
CA SER A 323 -14.88 -22.19 -47.34
C SER A 323 -15.25 -22.07 -48.82
N GLU A 324 -14.80 -20.99 -49.49
CA GLU A 324 -15.01 -20.73 -50.93
C GLU A 324 -13.78 -21.07 -51.80
N LEU A 325 -12.70 -21.58 -51.20
CA LEU A 325 -11.40 -21.92 -51.81
C LEU A 325 -11.16 -23.44 -51.88
#